data_AF-M6ZDH4-F1
#
_entry.id   AF-M6ZDH4-F1
#
_cell.length_a   1.000
_cell.length_b   1.000
_cell.length_c   1.000
_cell.angle_alpha   90.00
_cell.angle_beta   90.00
_cell.angle_gamma   90.00
#
_symmetry.space_group_name_H-M   'P 1'
#
loop_
_entity.id
_entity.type
_entity.pdbx_description
1 polymer ?
#
loop_
_entity_poly.entity_id
_entity_poly.type
_entity_poly.pdbx_seq_one_letter_code
_entity_poly.pdbx_strand_id
1 'polypeptide(L)'
;MKPERNSLSEKIRNAEKIVIKVGSARLSGLPSEVNDFLFQLVSDIRHLRDLGKKVILVSSGAIARGRLLLSELPSTISSGDSLAEKQALAAMGQNRLVNLYDSFFPKSI
;
A
#
# COMPACT_ATOMS: atom_id res chain seq x y z
N MET A 1 10.37 21.43 21.14
CA MET A 1 9.43 20.66 20.30
C MET A 1 8.56 21.66 19.55
N LYS A 2 8.51 21.65 18.20
CA LYS A 2 7.72 22.63 17.43
C LYS A 2 6.22 22.43 17.74
N PRO A 3 5.48 23.48 18.13
CA PRO A 3 4.09 23.38 18.62
C PRO A 3 3.11 22.72 17.63
N GLU A 4 3.39 22.82 16.32
CA GLU A 4 2.60 22.16 15.27
C GLU A 4 2.60 20.62 15.32
N ARG A 5 3.70 19.99 15.74
CA ARG A 5 3.76 18.51 15.76
C ARG A 5 2.84 17.91 16.81
N ASN A 6 2.74 18.55 17.98
CA ASN A 6 1.85 18.07 19.04
C ASN A 6 0.38 18.26 18.65
N SER A 7 0.04 19.40 18.04
CA SER A 7 -1.34 19.63 17.60
C SER A 7 -1.76 18.69 16.47
N LEU A 8 -0.83 18.30 15.58
CA LEU A 8 -1.08 17.28 14.55
C LEU A 8 -1.37 15.91 15.19
N SER A 9 -0.57 15.49 16.17
CA SER A 9 -0.78 14.24 16.90
C SER A 9 -2.12 14.21 17.62
N GLU A 10 -2.54 15.31 18.24
CA GLU A 10 -3.86 15.42 18.88
C GLU A 10 -5.00 15.32 17.87
N LYS A 11 -4.88 16.00 16.72
CA LYS A 11 -5.87 15.91 15.64
C LYS A 11 -6.02 14.48 15.14
N ILE A 12 -4.92 13.75 14.95
CA ILE A 12 -4.97 12.35 14.54
C ILE A 12 -5.59 11.46 15.63
N ARG A 13 -5.23 11.68 16.90
CA ARG A 13 -5.81 10.93 18.04
C ARG A 13 -7.31 11.12 18.16
N ASN A 14 -7.79 12.34 17.95
CA ASN A 14 -9.21 12.70 18.09
C ASN A 14 -10.03 12.40 16.82
N ALA A 15 -9.38 12.22 15.66
CA ALA A 15 -10.08 11.91 14.42
C ALA A 15 -10.86 10.59 14.54
N GLU A 16 -12.11 10.56 14.10
CA GLU A 16 -12.92 9.34 14.02
C GLU A 16 -12.61 8.51 12.76
N LYS A 17 -12.25 9.20 11.67
CA LYS A 17 -11.93 8.60 10.37
C LYS A 17 -10.54 9.02 9.94
N ILE A 18 -9.70 8.04 9.61
CA ILE A 18 -8.30 8.24 9.25
C ILE A 18 -8.08 7.65 7.85
N VAL A 19 -7.55 8.47 6.94
CA VAL A 19 -7.10 8.02 5.62
C VAL A 19 -5.59 7.85 5.68
N ILE A 20 -5.11 6.62 5.52
CA ILE A 20 -3.68 6.33 5.45
C ILE A 20 -3.30 6.18 4.00
N LYS A 21 -2.39 7.04 3.52
CA LYS A 21 -1.86 6.96 2.16
C LYS A 21 -0.48 6.31 2.15
N VAL A 22 -0.32 5.26 1.35
CA VAL A 22 0.96 4.59 1.12
C VAL A 22 1.49 4.94 -0.27
N GLY A 23 2.72 5.45 -0.33
CA GLY A 23 3.41 5.75 -1.59
C GLY A 23 4.08 4.51 -2.20
N SER A 24 4.31 4.56 -3.52
CA SER A 24 4.89 3.45 -4.29
C SER A 24 6.26 3.00 -3.78
N ALA A 25 7.07 3.93 -3.27
CA ALA A 25 8.41 3.64 -2.74
C ALA A 25 8.42 2.59 -1.61
N ARG A 26 7.33 2.51 -0.82
CA ARG A 26 7.19 1.49 0.24
C ARG A 26 6.78 0.12 -0.28
N LEU A 27 6.38 0.04 -1.55
CA LEU A 27 5.78 -1.14 -2.17
C LEU A 27 6.55 -1.62 -3.39
N SER A 28 7.66 -0.97 -3.73
CA SER A 28 8.51 -1.28 -4.89
C SER A 28 9.89 -1.85 -4.51
N GLY A 29 10.15 -2.07 -3.22
CA GLY A 29 11.42 -2.63 -2.71
C GLY A 29 11.46 -4.16 -2.78
N LEU A 30 12.46 -4.73 -2.13
CA LEU A 30 12.61 -6.19 -2.03
C LEU A 30 11.38 -6.81 -1.33
N PRO A 31 11.00 -8.06 -1.64
CA PRO A 31 9.85 -8.71 -1.02
C PRO A 31 9.89 -8.70 0.52
N SER A 32 11.06 -8.94 1.13
CA SER A 32 11.24 -8.89 2.60
C SER A 32 10.93 -7.50 3.17
N GLU A 33 11.50 -6.44 2.59
CA GLU A 33 11.30 -5.06 3.05
C GLU A 33 9.83 -4.63 2.95
N VAL A 34 9.17 -5.03 1.87
CA VAL A 34 7.75 -4.74 1.68
C VAL A 34 6.91 -5.52 2.69
N ASN A 35 7.24 -6.79 2.94
CA ASN A 35 6.54 -7.62 3.92
C ASN A 35 6.67 -7.05 5.34
N ASP A 36 7.87 -6.63 5.74
CA ASP A 36 8.10 -6.01 7.06
C ASP A 36 7.30 -4.72 7.22
N PHE A 37 7.30 -3.87 6.18
CA PHE A 37 6.50 -2.66 6.16
C PHE A 37 4.99 -2.95 6.25
N LEU A 38 4.49 -3.94 5.49
CA LEU A 38 3.08 -4.30 5.50
C LEU A 38 2.63 -4.91 6.83
N PHE A 39 3.47 -5.75 7.44
CA PHE A 39 3.20 -6.30 8.76
C PHE A 39 3.00 -5.19 9.78
N GLN A 40 3.91 -4.21 9.81
CA GLN A 40 3.79 -3.10 10.75
C GLN A 40 2.60 -2.19 10.44
N LEU A 41 2.37 -1.87 9.16
CA LEU A 41 1.22 -1.07 8.74
C LEU A 41 -0.11 -1.73 9.14
N VAL A 42 -0.26 -3.03 8.93
CA VAL A 42 -1.48 -3.75 9.30
C VAL A 42 -1.66 -3.81 10.82
N SER A 43 -0.57 -3.97 11.58
CA SER A 43 -0.59 -3.87 13.05
C SER A 43 -1.09 -2.51 13.52
N ASP A 44 -0.57 -1.42 12.93
CA ASP A 44 -0.97 -0.05 13.25
C ASP A 44 -2.44 0.20 12.88
N ILE A 45 -2.88 -0.28 11.70
CA ILE A 45 -4.28 -0.18 11.26
C ILE A 45 -5.21 -0.94 12.22
N ARG A 46 -4.81 -2.15 12.65
CA ARG A 46 -5.57 -2.94 13.61
C ARG A 46 -5.70 -2.20 14.93
N HIS A 47 -4.60 -1.67 15.46
CA HIS A 47 -4.62 -0.89 16.69
C HIS A 47 -5.59 0.31 16.60
N LEU A 48 -5.57 1.06 15.50
CA LEU A 48 -6.51 2.15 15.29
C LEU A 48 -7.97 1.68 15.22
N ARG A 49 -8.24 0.54 14.57
CA ARG A 49 -9.58 -0.05 14.52
C ARG A 49 -10.05 -0.54 15.88
N ASP A 50 -9.17 -1.12 16.70
CA ASP A 50 -9.47 -1.55 18.07
C ASP A 50 -9.81 -0.35 18.98
N LEU A 51 -9.27 0.84 18.68
CA LEU A 51 -9.67 2.11 19.29
C LEU A 51 -10.97 2.71 18.72
N GLY A 52 -11.73 1.96 17.92
CA GLY A 52 -13.00 2.38 17.32
C GLY A 52 -12.88 3.32 16.13
N LYS A 53 -11.68 3.52 15.57
CA LYS A 53 -11.47 4.42 14.43
C LYS A 53 -11.85 3.74 13.11
N LYS A 54 -12.40 4.52 12.18
CA LYS A 54 -12.63 4.09 10.79
C LYS A 54 -11.38 4.38 9.97
N VAL A 55 -10.74 3.34 9.45
CA VAL A 55 -9.50 3.49 8.66
C VAL A 55 -9.78 3.21 7.19
N ILE A 56 -9.35 4.11 6.31
CA ILE A 56 -9.35 3.95 4.85
C ILE A 56 -7.90 3.90 4.39
N LEU A 57 -7.53 2.84 3.67
CA LEU A 57 -6.21 2.71 3.08
C LEU A 57 -6.26 3.16 1.62
N VAL A 58 -5.37 4.09 1.26
CA VAL A 58 -5.15 4.53 -0.13
C VAL A 58 -3.74 4.13 -0.53
N SER A 59 -3.62 3.19 -1.47
CA SER A 59 -2.32 2.63 -1.84
C SER A 59 -1.93 2.96 -3.28
N SER A 60 -0.65 3.31 -3.47
CA SER A 60 0.00 3.36 -4.78
C SER A 60 0.61 1.99 -5.13
N GLY A 61 1.44 1.89 -6.16
CA GLY A 61 2.29 0.70 -6.38
C GLY A 61 1.76 -0.34 -7.38
N ALA A 62 0.54 -0.16 -7.90
CA ALA A 62 -0.02 -1.07 -8.92
C ALA A 62 0.89 -1.19 -10.16
N ILE A 63 1.36 -0.07 -10.73
CA ILE A 63 2.29 -0.09 -11.87
C ILE A 63 3.60 -0.81 -11.51
N ALA A 64 4.16 -0.56 -10.32
CA ALA A 64 5.40 -1.21 -9.88
C ALA A 64 5.23 -2.74 -9.79
N ARG A 65 4.10 -3.20 -9.26
CA ARG A 65 3.75 -4.63 -9.23
C ARG A 65 3.51 -5.19 -10.62
N GLY A 66 2.92 -4.41 -11.52
CA GLY A 66 2.75 -4.78 -12.92
C GLY A 66 4.09 -4.97 -13.63
N ARG A 67 5.08 -4.10 -13.38
CA ARG A 67 6.42 -4.22 -13.95
C ARG A 67 7.16 -5.45 -13.43
N LEU A 68 7.05 -5.74 -12.14
CA LEU A 68 7.61 -6.96 -11.55
C LEU A 68 6.99 -8.20 -12.20
N LEU A 69 5.66 -8.25 -12.30
CA LEU A 69 4.97 -9.36 -12.97
C LEU A 69 5.43 -9.52 -14.42
N LEU A 70 5.57 -8.41 -15.15
CA LEU A 70 6.05 -8.45 -16.54
C LEU A 70 7.48 -9.00 -16.64
N SER A 71 8.36 -8.67 -15.68
CA SER A 71 9.74 -9.20 -15.66
C SER A 71 9.81 -10.71 -15.36
N GLU A 72 8.74 -11.29 -14.81
CA GLU A 72 8.62 -12.75 -14.60
C GLU A 72 8.14 -13.49 -15.87
N LEU A 73 7.66 -12.76 -16.89
CA LEU A 73 7.18 -13.32 -18.15
C LEU A 73 8.32 -13.52 -19.17
N PRO A 74 8.14 -14.40 -20.18
CA PRO A 74 9.14 -14.61 -21.22
C PRO A 74 9.59 -13.31 -21.91
N SER A 75 10.88 -13.25 -22.24
CA SER A 75 11.64 -12.05 -22.61
C SER A 75 11.22 -11.30 -23.88
N THR A 76 10.14 -11.72 -24.55
CA THR A 76 9.62 -11.07 -25.78
C THR A 76 8.70 -9.89 -25.49
N ILE A 77 8.32 -9.66 -24.24
CA ILE A 77 7.41 -8.56 -23.86
C ILE A 77 8.16 -7.55 -22.99
N SER A 78 8.43 -6.38 -23.55
CA SER A 78 8.94 -5.22 -22.81
C SER A 78 7.82 -4.19 -22.62
N SER A 79 7.85 -3.45 -21.51
CA SER A 79 6.96 -2.30 -21.30
C SER A 79 7.74 -1.01 -21.48
N GLY A 80 7.19 -0.09 -22.27
CA GLY A 80 7.59 1.31 -22.28
C GLY A 80 6.92 2.15 -21.19
N ASP A 81 6.82 3.44 -21.48
CA ASP A 81 6.29 4.48 -20.60
C ASP A 81 5.08 5.22 -21.18
N SER A 82 4.48 4.70 -22.25
CA SER A 82 3.24 5.24 -22.79
C SER A 82 2.10 5.12 -21.76
N LEU A 83 1.07 5.95 -21.91
CA LEU A 83 -0.10 5.90 -21.04
C LEU A 83 -0.79 4.53 -21.09
N ALA A 84 -0.94 3.96 -22.30
CA ALA A 84 -1.58 2.66 -22.50
C ALA A 84 -0.80 1.55 -21.78
N GLU A 85 0.53 1.55 -21.88
CA GLU A 85 1.37 0.57 -21.16
C GLU A 85 1.28 0.74 -19.65
N LYS A 86 1.30 1.99 -19.15
CA LYS A 86 1.12 2.26 -17.72
C LYS A 86 -0.24 1.79 -17.21
N GLN A 87 -1.30 1.96 -18.00
CA GLN A 87 -2.64 1.45 -17.67
C GLN A 87 -2.69 -0.08 -17.67
N ALA A 88 -2.07 -0.73 -18.65
CA ALA A 88 -1.97 -2.19 -18.69
C ALA A 88 -1.19 -2.73 -17.48
N LEU A 89 -0.03 -2.14 -17.16
CA LEU A 89 0.75 -2.47 -15.97
C LEU A 89 -0.04 -2.25 -14.68
N ALA A 90 -0.77 -1.14 -14.58
CA ALA A 90 -1.62 -0.86 -13.42
C ALA A 90 -2.72 -1.93 -13.29
N ALA A 91 -3.41 -2.28 -14.36
CA ALA A 91 -4.47 -3.30 -14.34
C ALA A 91 -3.92 -4.66 -13.89
N MET A 92 -2.79 -5.10 -14.46
CA MET A 92 -2.13 -6.36 -14.07
C MET A 92 -1.66 -6.34 -12.60
N GLY A 93 -0.95 -5.28 -12.22
CA GLY A 93 -0.36 -5.16 -10.89
C GLY A 93 -1.38 -4.86 -9.79
N GLN A 94 -2.54 -4.30 -10.11
CA GLN A 94 -3.59 -4.00 -9.13
C GLN A 94 -4.09 -5.27 -8.45
N ASN A 95 -4.32 -6.35 -9.20
CA ASN A 95 -4.76 -7.62 -8.62
C ASN A 95 -3.70 -8.17 -7.64
N ARG A 96 -2.42 -8.15 -8.04
CA ARG A 96 -1.31 -8.56 -7.17
C ARG A 96 -1.19 -7.68 -5.93
N LEU A 97 -1.38 -6.37 -6.06
CA LEU A 97 -1.33 -5.45 -4.94
C LEU A 97 -2.44 -5.70 -3.94
N VAL A 98 -3.68 -5.94 -4.41
CA VAL A 98 -4.81 -6.26 -3.53
C VAL A 98 -4.57 -7.59 -2.81
N ASN A 99 -4.15 -8.63 -3.53
CA ASN A 99 -3.85 -9.94 -2.91
C ASN A 99 -2.71 -9.84 -1.89
N LEU A 100 -1.71 -9.01 -2.16
CA LEU A 100 -0.62 -8.75 -1.22
C LEU A 100 -1.13 -8.07 0.06
N TYR A 101 -2.04 -7.09 -0.02
CA TYR A 101 -2.64 -6.55 1.19
C TYR A 101 -3.51 -7.58 1.91
N ASP A 102 -4.34 -8.31 1.17
CA ASP A 102 -5.25 -9.32 1.71
C ASP A 102 -4.51 -10.42 2.48
N SER A 103 -3.32 -10.84 2.03
CA SER A 103 -2.53 -11.85 2.73
C SER A 103 -2.00 -11.42 4.10
N PHE A 104 -1.99 -10.12 4.41
CA PHE A 104 -1.57 -9.60 5.71
C PHE A 104 -2.74 -9.26 6.62
N PHE A 105 -3.91 -8.96 6.06
CA PHE A 105 -5.11 -8.78 6.88
C PHE A 105 -5.63 -10.14 7.35
N PRO A 106 -5.97 -10.29 8.64
CA PRO A 106 -6.59 -11.52 9.11
C PRO A 106 -7.92 -11.70 8.36
N LYS A 107 -8.17 -12.91 7.84
CA LYS A 107 -9.47 -13.27 7.30
C LYS A 107 -10.48 -13.20 8.46
N SER A 108 -11.45 -12.30 8.36
CA SER A 108 -12.60 -12.30 9.26
C SER A 108 -13.37 -13.59 9.04
N ILE A 109 -13.33 -14.48 10.02
CA ILE A 109 -14.25 -15.64 10.16
C ILE A 109 -15.54 -15.11 10.81
#